data_AF-A0A1N6FC25-F1
#
_entry.id   AF-A0A1N6FC25-F1
#
_cell.length_a   1.000
_cell.length_b   1.000
_cell.length_c   1.000
_cell.angle_alpha   90.00
_cell.angle_beta   90.00
_cell.angle_gamma   90.00
#
_symmetry.space_group_name_H-M   'P 1'
#
loop_
_entity.id
_entity.type
_entity.pdbx_description
1 polymer ?
#
loop_
_entity_poly.entity_id
_entity_poly.type
_entity_poly.pdbx_seq_one_letter_code
_entity_poly.pdbx_strand_id
1 'polypeptide(L)'
;MGAWGAGSFENDDALDWAAEVGSVEDIAAPFDELSALDEDPDAEEEPYVDVDLASRVIAAAEAVASMMGRIAPDVPDDLQKRLEKLGEPDSALIEKAKFGVSRVLMDSELLELWSEGDGDNNEWNIAITGLIDRLNADVPCETPEIAEIKGISGDLTPCAFCGKGIAENELSSLEYRDLTSKDSMHMARGIYCHLSCLNGKLHPKHIVQNWRFAVDDDEVDRILNGDID
;
A
#
# COMPACT_ATOMS: atom_id res chain seq x y z
N MET A 1 25.74 -4.61 -12.45
CA MET A 1 25.11 -3.36 -12.91
C MET A 1 23.73 -3.77 -13.35
N GLY A 2 22.86 -3.98 -12.36
CA GLY A 2 21.51 -4.50 -12.56
C GLY A 2 20.58 -3.46 -13.16
N ALA A 3 19.43 -3.91 -13.67
CA ALA A 3 18.34 -3.00 -13.94
C ALA A 3 17.80 -2.52 -12.60
N TRP A 4 17.76 -1.21 -12.38
CA TRP A 4 17.13 -0.60 -11.22
C TRP A 4 16.19 0.49 -11.71
N GLY A 5 14.89 0.29 -11.50
CA GLY A 5 13.84 1.19 -11.93
C GLY A 5 12.64 1.14 -10.97
N ALA A 6 11.65 1.99 -11.24
CA ALA A 6 10.49 2.21 -10.38
C ALA A 6 9.41 1.12 -10.52
N GLY A 7 9.44 0.33 -11.59
CA GLY A 7 8.48 -0.75 -11.86
C GLY A 7 8.67 -1.98 -10.99
N SER A 8 7.63 -2.79 -10.87
CA SER A 8 7.60 -4.02 -10.05
C SER A 8 8.55 -5.11 -10.57
N PHE A 9 8.94 -5.03 -11.84
CA PHE A 9 9.88 -5.95 -12.50
C PHE A 9 11.14 -5.23 -13.02
N GLU A 10 11.47 -4.07 -12.45
CA GLU A 10 12.67 -3.30 -12.82
C GLU A 10 13.81 -3.46 -11.81
N ASN A 11 13.76 -4.48 -10.93
CA ASN A 11 14.87 -4.97 -10.11
C ASN A 11 15.25 -6.39 -10.58
N ASP A 12 16.56 -6.69 -10.62
CA ASP A 12 17.14 -8.01 -10.80
C ASP A 12 16.47 -9.08 -9.90
N ASP A 13 16.26 -8.86 -8.59
CA ASP A 13 15.65 -9.87 -7.70
C ASP A 13 14.19 -10.19 -8.08
N ALA A 14 13.45 -9.17 -8.52
CA ALA A 14 12.10 -9.32 -9.02
C ALA A 14 12.07 -10.10 -10.34
N LEU A 15 13.06 -9.86 -11.22
CA LEU A 15 13.18 -10.55 -12.51
C LEU A 15 13.64 -12.01 -12.35
N ASP A 16 14.58 -12.26 -11.45
CA ASP A 16 15.07 -13.60 -11.12
C ASP A 16 13.92 -14.43 -10.52
N TRP A 17 13.18 -13.87 -9.56
CA TRP A 17 11.96 -14.50 -9.05
C TRP A 17 10.94 -14.75 -10.16
N ALA A 18 10.65 -13.74 -11.00
CA ALA A 18 9.70 -13.87 -12.10
C ALA A 18 10.08 -14.99 -13.08
N ALA A 19 11.38 -15.22 -13.31
CA ALA A 19 11.88 -16.28 -14.17
C ALA A 19 11.67 -17.69 -13.58
N GLU A 20 11.64 -17.81 -12.26
CA GLU A 20 11.52 -19.09 -11.54
C GLU A 20 10.07 -19.50 -11.25
N VAL A 21 9.13 -18.55 -11.19
CA VAL A 21 7.71 -18.84 -10.91
C VAL A 21 7.13 -19.85 -11.89
N GLY A 22 6.69 -21.00 -11.36
CA GLY A 22 6.03 -22.07 -12.13
C GLY A 22 4.68 -22.53 -11.56
N SER A 23 4.34 -22.13 -10.33
CA SER A 23 3.16 -22.59 -9.60
C SER A 23 2.54 -21.49 -8.74
N VAL A 24 1.34 -21.74 -8.20
CA VAL A 24 0.69 -20.80 -7.26
C VAL A 24 1.44 -20.75 -5.93
N GLU A 25 2.06 -21.87 -5.54
CA GLU A 25 2.91 -21.98 -4.36
C GLU A 25 4.16 -21.08 -4.49
N ASP A 26 4.77 -21.01 -5.67
CA ASP A 26 5.90 -20.09 -5.92
C ASP A 26 5.49 -18.62 -5.84
N ILE A 27 4.23 -18.31 -6.15
CA ILE A 27 3.65 -16.96 -5.99
C ILE A 27 3.39 -16.65 -4.51
N ALA A 28 2.95 -17.64 -3.74
CA ALA A 28 2.70 -17.49 -2.32
C ALA A 28 4.00 -17.41 -1.49
N ALA A 29 5.10 -18.02 -1.96
CA ALA A 29 6.33 -18.19 -1.20
C ALA A 29 6.93 -16.87 -0.65
N PRO A 30 7.03 -15.75 -1.40
CA PRO A 30 7.51 -14.49 -0.84
C PRO A 30 6.62 -13.95 0.29
N PHE A 31 5.30 -14.16 0.22
CA PHE A 31 4.39 -13.74 1.29
C PHE A 31 4.51 -14.63 2.53
N ASP A 32 4.78 -15.92 2.33
CA ASP A 32 4.99 -16.89 3.42
C ASP A 32 6.33 -16.64 4.11
N GLU A 33 7.40 -16.33 3.36
CA GLU A 33 8.70 -15.90 3.89
C GLU A 33 8.57 -14.62 4.72
N LEU A 34 7.83 -13.63 4.20
CA LEU A 34 7.54 -12.39 4.91
C LEU A 34 6.75 -12.62 6.21
N SER A 35 5.78 -13.51 6.19
CA SER A 35 4.98 -13.85 7.37
C SER A 35 5.80 -14.60 8.40
N ALA A 36 6.70 -15.50 7.97
CA ALA A 36 7.61 -16.23 8.85
C ALA A 36 8.60 -15.30 9.55
N LEU A 37 9.05 -14.23 8.86
CA LEU A 37 9.90 -13.19 9.46
C LEU A 37 9.19 -12.48 10.62
N ASP A 38 7.92 -12.13 10.46
CA ASP A 38 7.13 -11.44 11.49
C ASP A 38 6.73 -12.36 12.68
N GLU A 39 6.74 -13.67 12.48
CA GLU A 39 6.32 -14.66 13.47
C GLU A 39 7.46 -15.29 14.28
N ASP A 40 8.74 -14.93 14.03
CA ASP A 40 9.89 -15.51 14.74
C ASP A 40 9.93 -15.05 16.22
N PRO A 41 9.59 -15.94 17.18
CA PRO A 41 9.55 -15.57 18.59
C PRO A 41 10.94 -15.48 19.23
N ASP A 42 11.98 -15.97 18.53
CA ASP A 42 13.36 -16.03 19.00
C ASP A 42 14.22 -14.90 18.37
N ALA A 43 13.62 -14.01 17.57
CA ALA A 43 14.32 -12.88 16.97
C ALA A 43 14.81 -11.90 18.05
N GLU A 44 16.13 -11.67 18.08
CA GLU A 44 16.77 -10.70 18.99
C GLU A 44 16.58 -9.24 18.52
N GLU A 45 16.22 -9.04 17.26
CA GLU A 45 16.01 -7.75 16.60
C GLU A 45 14.59 -7.68 16.03
N GLU A 46 14.05 -6.45 15.88
CA GLU A 46 12.76 -6.25 15.23
C GLU A 46 12.79 -6.81 13.79
N PRO A 47 11.72 -7.48 13.32
CA PRO A 47 11.69 -8.08 11.99
C PRO A 47 11.84 -7.01 10.90
N TYR A 48 13.00 -7.01 10.24
CA TYR A 48 13.36 -6.06 9.19
C TYR A 48 13.32 -6.72 7.81
N VAL A 49 12.60 -6.10 6.88
CA VAL A 49 12.42 -6.63 5.51
C VAL A 49 13.52 -6.06 4.62
N ASP A 50 14.44 -6.93 4.21
CA ASP A 50 15.50 -6.55 3.27
C ASP A 50 14.98 -6.22 1.87
N VAL A 51 15.82 -5.57 1.07
CA VAL A 51 15.46 -5.10 -0.27
C VAL A 51 15.12 -6.24 -1.23
N ASP A 52 15.76 -7.40 -1.08
CA ASP A 52 15.59 -8.57 -1.95
C ASP A 52 14.22 -9.20 -1.73
N LEU A 53 13.85 -9.47 -0.47
CA LEU A 53 12.54 -9.97 -0.07
C LEU A 53 11.44 -8.96 -0.40
N ALA A 54 11.65 -7.67 -0.08
CA ALA A 54 10.68 -6.63 -0.43
C ALA A 54 10.40 -6.58 -1.94
N SER A 55 11.44 -6.66 -2.76
CA SER A 55 11.30 -6.66 -4.22
C SER A 55 10.54 -7.88 -4.74
N ARG A 56 10.86 -9.08 -4.21
CA ARG A 56 10.13 -10.32 -4.53
C ARG A 56 8.66 -10.25 -4.11
N VAL A 57 8.35 -9.67 -2.95
CA VAL A 57 6.98 -9.47 -2.46
C VAL A 57 6.19 -8.53 -3.38
N ILE A 58 6.78 -7.42 -3.82
CA ILE A 58 6.13 -6.50 -4.77
C ILE A 58 5.87 -7.18 -6.12
N ALA A 59 6.85 -7.94 -6.65
CA ALA A 59 6.70 -8.69 -7.90
C ALA A 59 5.62 -9.78 -7.79
N ALA A 60 5.58 -10.52 -6.68
CA ALA A 60 4.55 -11.51 -6.39
C ALA A 60 3.16 -10.89 -6.31
N ALA A 61 3.04 -9.72 -5.69
CA ALA A 61 1.78 -9.00 -5.61
C ALA A 61 1.28 -8.55 -7.00
N GLU A 62 2.19 -8.12 -7.87
CA GLU A 62 1.87 -7.78 -9.26
C GLU A 62 1.44 -9.01 -10.09
N ALA A 63 2.05 -10.17 -9.82
CA ALA A 63 1.61 -11.43 -10.42
C ALA A 63 0.18 -11.80 -9.99
N VAL A 64 -0.16 -11.64 -8.70
CA VAL A 64 -1.54 -11.85 -8.22
C VAL A 64 -2.53 -10.88 -8.89
N ALA A 65 -2.18 -9.59 -8.99
CA ALA A 65 -2.99 -8.61 -9.73
C ALA A 65 -3.19 -9.01 -11.20
N SER A 66 -2.13 -9.53 -11.84
CA SER A 66 -2.19 -10.03 -13.21
C SER A 66 -3.09 -11.26 -13.36
N MET A 67 -3.07 -12.20 -12.40
CA MET A 67 -4.00 -13.34 -12.36
C MET A 67 -5.45 -12.89 -12.17
N MET A 68 -5.70 -11.73 -11.54
CA MET A 68 -7.03 -11.10 -11.47
C MET A 68 -7.44 -10.39 -12.78
N GLY A 69 -6.63 -10.48 -13.84
CA GLY A 69 -6.87 -9.84 -15.14
C GLY A 69 -6.48 -8.37 -15.19
N ARG A 70 -5.71 -7.87 -14.21
CA ARG A 70 -5.29 -6.46 -14.09
C ARG A 70 -3.79 -6.38 -14.21
N ILE A 71 -3.33 -6.22 -15.44
CA ILE A 71 -1.94 -6.45 -15.81
C ILE A 71 -1.21 -5.11 -15.91
N ALA A 72 -0.08 -4.97 -15.22
CA ALA A 72 0.79 -3.80 -15.36
C ALA A 72 1.58 -3.84 -16.68
N PRO A 73 2.00 -2.67 -17.20
CA PRO A 73 2.71 -2.60 -18.48
C PRO A 73 4.10 -3.25 -18.48
N ASP A 74 4.70 -3.42 -17.31
CA ASP A 74 6.05 -3.94 -17.09
C ASP A 74 6.09 -5.44 -16.73
N VAL A 75 4.95 -6.12 -16.71
CA VAL A 75 4.89 -7.58 -16.47
C VAL A 75 5.59 -8.31 -17.62
N PRO A 76 6.60 -9.17 -17.36
CA PRO A 76 7.26 -9.94 -18.41
C PRO A 76 6.31 -10.86 -19.17
N ASP A 77 6.34 -10.83 -20.51
CA ASP A 77 5.48 -11.64 -21.40
C ASP A 77 5.47 -13.14 -21.04
N ASP A 78 6.63 -13.67 -20.66
CA ASP A 78 6.76 -15.09 -20.33
C ASP A 78 6.18 -15.42 -18.95
N LEU A 79 6.25 -14.49 -17.98
CA LEU A 79 5.54 -14.62 -16.71
C LEU A 79 4.04 -14.57 -16.95
N GLN A 80 3.55 -13.60 -17.72
CA GLN A 80 2.13 -13.46 -18.05
C GLN A 80 1.53 -14.76 -18.63
N LYS A 81 2.20 -15.37 -19.62
CA LYS A 81 1.77 -16.67 -20.20
C LYS A 81 1.75 -17.82 -19.20
N ARG A 82 2.58 -17.76 -18.14
CA ARG A 82 2.55 -18.76 -17.05
C ARG A 82 1.37 -18.48 -16.13
N LEU A 83 1.15 -17.23 -15.72
CA LEU A 83 0.03 -16.83 -14.85
C LEU A 83 -1.33 -17.17 -15.48
N GLU A 84 -1.50 -16.93 -16.78
CA GLU A 84 -2.73 -17.32 -17.51
C GLU A 84 -3.04 -18.82 -17.42
N LYS A 85 -2.02 -19.68 -17.31
CA LYS A 85 -2.19 -21.14 -17.17
C LYS A 85 -2.51 -21.57 -15.74
N LEU A 86 -2.08 -20.78 -14.75
CA LEU A 86 -2.36 -21.04 -13.33
C LEU A 86 -3.81 -20.70 -12.96
N GLY A 87 -4.43 -19.75 -13.69
CA GLY A 87 -5.84 -19.38 -13.53
C GLY A 87 -6.06 -18.22 -12.55
N GLU A 88 -7.30 -18.05 -12.10
CA GLU A 88 -7.65 -16.99 -11.14
C GLU A 88 -7.12 -17.30 -9.73
N PRO A 89 -6.61 -16.30 -8.99
CA PRO A 89 -6.12 -16.49 -7.64
C PRO A 89 -7.31 -16.63 -6.67
N ASP A 90 -7.11 -17.40 -5.59
CA ASP A 90 -8.11 -17.45 -4.53
C ASP A 90 -8.09 -16.19 -3.65
N SER A 91 -9.15 -16.00 -2.84
CA SER A 91 -9.25 -14.83 -1.97
C SER A 91 -8.15 -14.77 -0.91
N ALA A 92 -7.60 -15.91 -0.49
CA ALA A 92 -6.55 -15.92 0.53
C ALA A 92 -5.23 -15.38 -0.03
N LEU A 93 -4.89 -15.76 -1.28
CA LEU A 93 -3.72 -15.26 -1.99
C LEU A 93 -3.83 -13.76 -2.29
N ILE A 94 -5.02 -13.27 -2.65
CA ILE A 94 -5.27 -11.83 -2.83
C ILE A 94 -5.02 -11.07 -1.52
N GLU A 95 -5.53 -11.56 -0.40
CA GLU A 95 -5.32 -10.91 0.90
C GLU A 95 -3.85 -10.98 1.34
N LYS A 96 -3.14 -12.08 1.08
CA LYS A 96 -1.68 -12.18 1.28
C LYS A 96 -0.92 -11.13 0.46
N ALA A 97 -1.27 -10.94 -0.80
CA ALA A 97 -0.65 -9.92 -1.66
C ALA A 97 -0.86 -8.50 -1.12
N LYS A 98 -2.09 -8.16 -0.71
CA LYS A 98 -2.40 -6.86 -0.09
C LYS A 98 -1.63 -6.64 1.20
N PHE A 99 -1.57 -7.66 2.06
CA PHE A 99 -0.79 -7.61 3.29
C PHE A 99 0.70 -7.42 3.00
N GLY A 100 1.27 -8.20 2.07
CA GLY A 100 2.68 -8.13 1.70
C GLY A 100 3.10 -6.75 1.21
N VAL A 101 2.35 -6.15 0.28
CA VAL A 101 2.60 -4.77 -0.19
C VAL A 101 2.56 -3.79 0.97
N SER A 102 1.57 -3.92 1.85
CA SER A 102 1.41 -3.05 3.01
C SER A 102 2.57 -3.18 4.00
N ARG A 103 3.08 -4.40 4.20
CA ARG A 103 4.19 -4.70 5.11
C ARG A 103 5.51 -4.14 4.58
N VAL A 104 5.76 -4.25 3.27
CA VAL A 104 6.91 -3.62 2.60
C VAL A 104 6.85 -2.09 2.73
N LEU A 105 5.66 -1.50 2.60
CA LEU A 105 5.47 -0.05 2.75
C LEU A 105 5.45 0.45 4.19
N MET A 106 5.43 -0.43 5.19
CA MET A 106 5.56 -0.02 6.58
C MET A 106 7.03 0.22 6.93
N ASP A 107 7.86 -0.79 6.69
CA ASP A 107 9.21 -0.88 7.25
C ASP A 107 10.02 -1.89 6.44
N SER A 108 10.75 -1.40 5.44
CA SER A 108 11.64 -2.20 4.59
C SER A 108 12.79 -1.37 4.05
N GLU A 109 13.91 -2.04 3.77
CA GLU A 109 15.06 -1.44 3.10
C GLU A 109 14.69 -0.84 1.74
N LEU A 110 13.76 -1.48 1.00
CA LEU A 110 13.27 -0.97 -0.27
C LEU A 110 12.59 0.40 -0.11
N LEU A 111 11.76 0.58 0.92
CA LEU A 111 11.13 1.87 1.21
C LEU A 111 12.17 2.92 1.58
N GLU A 112 13.16 2.57 2.40
CA GLU A 112 14.24 3.48 2.80
C GLU A 112 15.04 3.95 1.58
N LEU A 113 15.44 3.03 0.69
CA LEU A 113 16.16 3.36 -0.54
C LEU A 113 15.39 4.37 -1.42
N TRP A 114 14.08 4.18 -1.55
CA TRP A 114 13.21 5.10 -2.30
C TRP A 114 12.80 6.36 -1.50
N SER A 115 13.09 6.43 -0.21
CA SER A 115 12.82 7.61 0.64
C SER A 115 14.05 8.50 0.81
N GLU A 116 15.25 7.92 0.77
CA GLU A 116 16.53 8.62 0.92
C GLU A 116 17.03 9.27 -0.38
N GLY A 117 16.47 8.91 -1.53
CA GLY A 117 16.86 9.48 -2.83
C GLY A 117 16.52 10.98 -2.96
N ASP A 118 17.51 11.80 -3.33
CA ASP A 118 17.39 13.24 -3.65
C ASP A 118 16.53 13.55 -4.91
N GLY A 119 15.91 12.54 -5.53
CA GLY A 119 15.12 12.65 -6.76
C GLY A 119 13.61 12.74 -6.50
N ASP A 120 12.84 13.12 -7.52
CA ASP A 120 11.38 12.99 -7.50
C ASP A 120 11.01 11.49 -7.44
N ASN A 121 10.91 10.91 -6.24
CA ASN A 121 10.46 9.52 -5.98
C ASN A 121 8.99 9.29 -6.37
N ASN A 122 8.43 10.18 -7.18
CA ASN A 122 7.07 10.17 -7.68
C ASN A 122 6.82 8.93 -8.56
N GLU A 123 7.80 8.49 -9.35
CA GLU A 123 7.64 7.35 -10.26
C GLU A 123 7.41 6.03 -9.50
N TRP A 124 8.19 5.75 -8.45
CA TRP A 124 8.00 4.57 -7.61
C TRP A 124 6.68 4.64 -6.83
N ASN A 125 6.35 5.80 -6.25
CA ASN A 125 5.07 6.00 -5.58
C ASN A 125 3.87 5.80 -6.52
N ILE A 126 3.97 6.25 -7.78
CA ILE A 126 2.96 6.02 -8.83
C ILE A 126 2.85 4.53 -9.14
N ALA A 127 3.97 3.83 -9.30
CA ALA A 127 4.00 2.39 -9.59
C ALA A 127 3.32 1.58 -8.48
N ILE A 128 3.70 1.82 -7.22
CA ILE A 128 3.12 1.17 -6.05
C ILE A 128 1.63 1.50 -5.89
N THR A 129 1.24 2.77 -6.05
CA THR A 129 -0.17 3.16 -6.02
C THR A 129 -0.97 2.42 -7.09
N GLY A 130 -0.41 2.31 -8.31
CA GLY A 130 -1.01 1.54 -9.39
C GLY A 130 -1.18 0.06 -9.05
N LEU A 131 -0.19 -0.56 -8.39
CA LEU A 131 -0.28 -1.95 -7.92
C LEU A 131 -1.41 -2.11 -6.89
N ILE A 132 -1.48 -1.21 -5.90
CA ILE A 132 -2.53 -1.21 -4.88
C ILE A 132 -3.92 -1.08 -5.52
N ASP A 133 -4.08 -0.21 -6.53
CA ASP A 133 -5.33 -0.06 -7.27
C ASP A 133 -5.72 -1.34 -8.01
N ARG A 134 -4.74 -2.03 -8.61
CA ARG A 134 -4.98 -3.32 -9.28
C ARG A 134 -5.42 -4.40 -8.29
N LEU A 135 -4.79 -4.49 -7.12
CA LEU A 135 -5.15 -5.45 -6.07
C LEU A 135 -6.52 -5.19 -5.41
N ASN A 136 -6.99 -3.94 -5.39
CA ASN A 136 -8.24 -3.54 -4.71
C ASN A 136 -9.49 -3.69 -5.58
N ALA A 137 -9.66 -4.83 -6.23
CA ALA A 137 -10.70 -5.03 -7.24
C ALA A 137 -12.15 -4.86 -6.79
N ASP A 138 -12.42 -5.03 -5.50
CA ASP A 138 -13.74 -4.86 -4.91
C ASP A 138 -14.15 -3.38 -4.71
N VAL A 139 -13.24 -2.44 -5.00
CA VAL A 139 -13.50 -1.00 -4.96
C VAL A 139 -13.68 -0.49 -6.40
N PRO A 140 -14.93 -0.33 -6.89
CA PRO A 140 -15.14 0.34 -8.18
C PRO A 140 -14.62 1.78 -8.09
N CYS A 141 -13.51 2.06 -8.80
CA CYS A 141 -13.03 3.41 -9.04
C CYS A 141 -13.72 3.96 -10.29
N GLU A 142 -15.02 4.26 -10.17
CA GLU A 142 -15.69 5.07 -11.19
C GLU A 142 -15.36 6.54 -10.91
N THR A 143 -14.51 7.13 -11.75
CA THR A 143 -14.30 8.58 -11.75
C THR A 143 -15.50 9.21 -12.45
N PRO A 144 -16.33 10.05 -11.79
CA PRO A 144 -17.50 10.64 -12.43
C PRO A 144 -17.08 11.55 -13.59
N GLU A 145 -17.89 11.57 -14.67
CA GLU A 145 -17.62 12.44 -15.81
C GLU A 145 -17.67 13.91 -15.38
N ILE A 146 -16.86 14.77 -16.02
CA ILE A 146 -16.79 16.22 -15.73
C ILE A 146 -18.18 16.89 -15.80
N ALA A 147 -19.12 16.32 -16.56
CA ALA A 147 -20.51 16.76 -16.63
C ALA A 147 -21.32 16.47 -15.36
N GLU A 148 -21.08 15.34 -14.67
CA GLU A 148 -21.74 14.97 -13.42
C GLU A 148 -21.18 15.76 -12.23
N ILE A 149 -19.87 16.08 -12.23
CA ILE A 149 -19.24 16.97 -11.24
C ILE A 149 -19.90 18.36 -11.24
N LYS A 150 -20.29 18.85 -12.41
CA LYS A 150 -20.97 20.15 -12.57
C LYS A 150 -22.43 20.14 -12.13
N GLY A 151 -23.06 18.97 -11.96
CA GLY A 151 -24.45 18.81 -11.56
C GLY A 151 -24.66 18.58 -10.05
N ILE A 152 -23.61 18.22 -9.32
CA ILE A 152 -23.66 17.88 -7.89
C ILE A 152 -23.01 19.01 -7.07
N SER A 153 -23.47 20.26 -7.26
CA SER A 153 -23.13 21.35 -6.36
C SER A 153 -23.93 21.19 -5.06
N GLY A 154 -23.35 20.51 -4.07
CA GLY A 154 -23.67 20.77 -2.67
C GLY A 154 -23.01 22.08 -2.25
N ASP A 155 -23.67 22.84 -1.38
CA ASP A 155 -23.48 24.29 -1.18
C ASP A 155 -22.07 24.76 -0.73
N LEU A 156 -21.14 23.87 -0.38
CA LEU A 156 -19.87 24.24 0.28
C LEU A 156 -18.59 23.66 -0.35
N THR A 157 -18.51 22.34 -0.59
CA THR A 157 -17.31 21.68 -1.15
C THR A 157 -17.63 20.25 -1.61
N PRO A 158 -16.98 19.71 -2.67
CA PRO A 158 -17.06 18.29 -2.99
C PRO A 158 -16.37 17.45 -1.91
N CYS A 159 -16.91 16.26 -1.67
CA CYS A 159 -16.30 15.25 -0.81
C CYS A 159 -15.05 14.66 -1.48
N ALA A 160 -13.94 14.63 -0.73
CA ALA A 160 -12.66 14.13 -1.21
C ALA A 160 -12.65 12.64 -1.59
N PHE A 161 -13.60 11.85 -1.11
CA PHE A 161 -13.66 10.40 -1.38
C PHE A 161 -14.64 10.00 -2.48
N CYS A 162 -15.77 10.69 -2.61
CA CYS A 162 -16.82 10.31 -3.57
C CYS A 162 -17.11 11.39 -4.62
N GLY A 163 -16.48 12.56 -4.52
CA GLY A 163 -16.65 13.68 -5.46
C GLY A 163 -18.01 14.37 -5.40
N LYS A 164 -18.96 13.89 -4.58
CA LYS A 164 -20.30 14.46 -4.45
C LYS A 164 -20.29 15.67 -3.51
N GLY A 165 -21.13 16.65 -3.79
CA GLY A 165 -21.36 17.80 -2.91
C GLY A 165 -21.78 17.39 -1.51
N ILE A 166 -21.23 18.08 -0.51
CA ILE A 166 -21.54 17.85 0.91
C ILE A 166 -22.58 18.88 1.38
N ALA A 167 -23.64 18.40 2.03
CA ALA A 167 -24.60 19.26 2.72
C ALA A 167 -24.01 19.78 4.05
N GLU A 168 -24.44 20.96 4.50
CA GLU A 168 -23.90 21.62 5.71
C GLU A 168 -23.99 20.74 6.98
N ASN A 169 -25.00 19.87 7.07
CA ASN A 169 -25.22 18.95 8.18
C ASN A 169 -24.43 17.63 8.10
N GLU A 170 -23.72 17.37 7.00
CA GLU A 170 -22.94 16.14 6.76
C GLU A 170 -21.44 16.42 6.54
N LEU A 171 -21.03 17.68 6.70
CA LEU A 171 -19.66 18.13 6.53
C LEU A 171 -18.76 17.63 7.65
N SER A 172 -17.83 16.75 7.31
CA SER A 172 -16.74 16.32 8.19
C SER A 172 -15.40 16.68 7.57
N SER A 173 -14.39 16.99 8.39
CA SER A 173 -13.00 17.16 7.93
C SER A 173 -12.12 16.06 8.51
N LEU A 174 -11.19 15.58 7.68
CA LEU A 174 -10.05 14.80 8.13
C LEU A 174 -8.83 15.71 8.01
N GLU A 175 -8.17 15.96 9.14
CA GLU A 175 -6.97 16.79 9.21
C GLU A 175 -5.80 15.95 9.68
N TYR A 176 -4.67 16.06 9.00
CA TYR A 176 -3.40 15.55 9.49
C TYR A 176 -2.49 16.73 9.83
N ARG A 177 -1.71 16.54 10.89
CA ARG A 177 -0.77 17.52 11.38
C ARG A 177 0.64 17.04 11.10
N ASP A 178 1.37 17.79 10.30
CA ASP A 178 2.78 17.54 10.08
C ASP A 178 3.58 18.01 11.30
N LEU A 179 4.26 17.07 11.96
CA LEU A 179 5.08 17.31 13.15
C LEU A 179 6.58 17.37 12.83
N THR A 180 6.98 17.25 11.57
CA THR A 180 8.40 17.24 11.16
C THR A 180 9.08 18.62 11.27
N SER A 181 8.28 19.70 11.27
CA SER A 181 8.75 21.08 11.40
C SER A 181 9.13 21.42 12.86
N LYS A 182 10.40 21.75 13.10
CA LYS A 182 10.94 22.18 14.41
C LYS A 182 10.47 23.59 14.85
N ASP A 183 9.84 24.36 13.97
CA ASP A 183 9.51 25.78 14.20
C ASP A 183 8.21 26.01 14.98
N SER A 184 7.64 24.98 15.62
CA SER A 184 6.38 25.07 16.41
C SER A 184 5.16 25.59 15.64
N MET A 185 5.28 25.83 14.33
CA MET A 185 4.18 26.14 13.41
C MET A 185 3.73 24.85 12.75
N HIS A 186 2.90 24.09 13.48
CA HIS A 186 2.26 22.90 12.95
C HIS A 186 1.21 23.29 11.91
N MET A 187 1.54 23.09 10.63
CA MET A 187 0.56 23.26 9.56
C MET A 187 -0.38 22.06 9.56
N ALA A 188 -1.63 22.29 9.96
CA ALA A 188 -2.70 21.33 9.73
C ALA A 188 -3.13 21.38 8.27
N ARG A 189 -3.08 20.24 7.58
CA ARG A 189 -3.61 20.08 6.23
C ARG A 189 -4.78 19.11 6.32
N GLY A 190 -5.87 19.40 5.63
CA GLY A 190 -7.06 18.58 5.73
C GLY A 190 -7.91 18.58 4.48
N ILE A 191 -8.80 17.60 4.43
CA ILE A 191 -9.76 17.36 3.38
C ILE A 191 -11.17 17.31 3.96
N TYR A 192 -12.16 17.74 3.17
CA TYR A 192 -13.57 17.64 3.55
C TYR A 192 -14.21 16.39 2.95
N CYS A 193 -15.05 15.72 3.72
CA CYS A 193 -15.68 14.47 3.34
C CYS A 193 -17.03 14.24 4.04
N HIS A 194 -17.85 13.34 3.49
CA HIS A 194 -18.96 12.75 4.22
C HIS A 194 -18.43 11.77 5.27
N LEU A 195 -19.01 11.79 6.47
CA LEU A 195 -18.64 10.86 7.55
C LEU A 195 -18.82 9.39 7.14
N SER A 196 -19.87 9.08 6.36
CA SER A 196 -20.11 7.73 5.84
C SER A 196 -19.03 7.26 4.86
N CYS A 197 -18.53 8.16 4.00
CA CYS A 197 -17.44 7.88 3.08
C CYS A 197 -16.12 7.66 3.84
N LEU A 198 -15.83 8.51 4.83
CA LEU A 198 -14.67 8.35 5.70
C LEU A 198 -14.73 7.01 6.45
N ASN A 199 -15.85 6.70 7.09
CA ASN A 199 -16.05 5.44 7.83
C ASN A 199 -15.97 4.21 6.93
N GLY A 200 -16.45 4.29 5.68
CA GLY A 200 -16.32 3.21 4.71
C GLY A 200 -14.86 2.95 4.33
N LYS A 201 -14.08 4.02 4.12
CA LYS A 201 -12.65 3.92 3.82
C LYS A 201 -11.82 3.50 5.03
N LEU A 202 -12.22 3.90 6.24
CA LEU A 202 -11.63 3.46 7.51
C LEU A 202 -12.23 2.15 8.06
N HIS A 203 -13.08 1.47 7.29
CA HIS A 203 -13.61 0.17 7.70
C HIS A 203 -12.48 -0.88 7.66
N PRO A 204 -12.36 -1.79 8.63
CA PRO A 204 -11.29 -2.82 8.67
C PRO A 204 -11.13 -3.70 7.42
N LYS A 205 -12.11 -3.67 6.50
CA LYS A 205 -12.07 -4.39 5.21
C LYS A 205 -11.40 -3.61 4.08
N HIS A 206 -11.23 -2.30 4.25
CA HIS A 206 -10.79 -1.37 3.22
C HIS A 206 -9.60 -0.52 3.66
N ILE A 207 -9.43 -0.33 4.96
CA ILE A 207 -8.20 0.23 5.52
C ILE A 207 -7.21 -0.90 5.75
N VAL A 208 -6.00 -0.72 5.25
CA VAL A 208 -4.84 -1.50 5.67
C VAL A 208 -4.58 -1.14 7.13
N GLN A 209 -5.03 -2.01 8.02
CA GLN A 209 -4.96 -1.81 9.46
C GLN A 209 -3.64 -2.33 9.99
N ASN A 210 -2.60 -1.51 9.89
CA ASN A 210 -1.33 -1.80 10.53
C ASN A 210 -1.34 -1.28 11.97
N TRP A 211 -2.09 -1.95 12.84
CA TRP A 211 -2.02 -1.68 14.27
C TRP A 211 -0.85 -2.49 14.83
N ARG A 212 0.26 -1.83 15.20
CA ARG A 212 1.24 -2.41 16.11
C ARG A 212 0.56 -2.55 17.48
N PHE A 213 -0.01 -3.71 17.77
CA PHE A 213 -0.67 -3.98 19.05
C PHE A 213 0.32 -4.38 20.17
N ALA A 214 1.56 -4.71 19.80
CA ALA A 214 2.66 -4.91 20.72
C ALA A 214 3.51 -3.64 20.71
N VAL A 215 3.07 -2.62 21.46
CA VAL A 215 3.96 -1.53 21.87
C VAL A 215 4.45 -1.94 23.25
N ASP A 216 5.77 -1.87 23.48
CA ASP A 216 6.35 -2.13 24.81
C ASP A 216 5.60 -1.31 25.87
N ASP A 217 5.21 -1.95 26.97
CA ASP A 217 4.52 -1.30 28.08
C ASP A 217 5.33 -0.10 28.60
N ASP A 218 6.67 -0.18 28.55
CA ASP A 218 7.57 0.91 28.92
C ASP A 218 7.51 2.10 27.93
N GLU A 219 7.27 1.84 26.65
CA GLU A 219 7.11 2.86 25.61
C GLU A 219 5.71 3.49 25.66
N VAL A 220 4.68 2.69 25.94
CA VAL A 220 3.33 3.18 26.23
C VAL A 220 3.37 4.09 27.47
N ASP A 221 4.03 3.66 28.55
CA ASP A 221 4.16 4.45 29.77
C ASP A 221 4.99 5.72 29.56
N ARG A 222 6.04 5.69 28.74
CA ARG A 222 6.81 6.89 28.35
C ARG A 222 5.95 7.90 27.58
N ILE A 223 5.19 7.43 26.59
CA ILE A 223 4.31 8.27 25.76
C ILE A 223 3.18 8.88 26.59
N LEU A 224 2.61 8.11 27.53
CA LEU A 224 1.49 8.57 28.37
C LEU A 224 1.91 9.50 29.50
N ASN A 225 3.09 9.29 30.08
CA ASN A 225 3.58 10.09 31.21
C ASN A 225 4.39 11.32 30.78
N GLY A 226 4.80 11.40 29.51
CA GLY A 226 5.58 12.50 28.94
C GLY A 226 7.02 12.51 29.44
N ASP A 227 7.96 12.99 28.61
CA ASP A 227 9.36 13.11 29.01
C ASP A 227 9.48 14.07 30.21
N ILE A 228 9.86 13.54 31.36
CA ILE A 228 10.22 14.31 32.55
C ILE A 228 11.65 14.82 32.32
N ASP A 229 11.81 16.12 32.11
CA ASP A 229 13.10 16.84 32.20
C ASP A 229 13.82 16.56 33.54
#